data_AF-A0A382N7Y5-F1
#
_entry.id   AF-A0A382N7Y5-F1
#
_cell.length_a   1.000
_cell.length_b   1.000
_cell.length_c   1.000
_cell.angle_alpha   90.00
_cell.angle_beta   90.00
_cell.angle_gamma   90.00
#
_symmetry.space_group_name_H-M   'P 1'
#
loop_
_entity.id
_entity.type
_entity.pdbx_description
1 polymer ?
#
loop_
_entity_poly.entity_id
_entity_poly.type
_entity_poly.pdbx_seq_one_letter_code
_entity_poly.pdbx_strand_id
1 'polypeptide(L)'
;MTKWLLSIFIFKIPDKKIPNMCSNGPNSLNTYTSPVIGDKRNQGQNTMTYDGLKQRLDAGGIVILDGGMGTELQRRGAPMDPAAWCGPATLHAEKLLTEIHADYIAAGAEVITANTYASSRLMLSLSGYGDQVEEINRRSVEAALRARDAASRGTSVVVAGSLSHMVPMSKGTMTVDPGNLPNDVEMATAYDELARILA
;
A
#
# COMPACT_ATOMS: atom_id res chain seq x y z
N MET A 1 -26.21 -8.44 -12.42
CA MET A 1 -24.85 -7.98 -12.78
C MET A 1 -24.69 -6.57 -12.22
N THR A 2 -24.24 -6.45 -10.98
CA THR A 2 -24.09 -5.15 -10.31
C THR A 2 -22.68 -4.64 -10.62
N LYS A 3 -22.60 -3.51 -11.32
CA LYS A 3 -21.34 -2.82 -11.60
C LYS A 3 -20.76 -2.29 -10.29
N TRP A 4 -19.59 -2.80 -9.93
CA TRP A 4 -18.77 -2.29 -8.84
C TRP A 4 -18.09 -1.00 -9.30
N LEU A 5 -18.57 0.15 -8.84
CA LEU A 5 -17.80 1.39 -8.87
C LEU A 5 -17.26 1.60 -7.46
N LEU A 6 -16.10 0.99 -7.19
CA LEU A 6 -15.29 1.33 -6.03
C LEU A 6 -14.64 2.70 -6.31
N SER A 7 -15.15 3.76 -5.69
CA SER A 7 -14.45 5.04 -5.63
C SER A 7 -13.35 4.92 -4.58
N ILE A 8 -12.15 4.52 -5.00
CA ILE A 8 -10.93 4.49 -4.17
C ILE A 8 -10.21 5.82 -4.39
N PHE A 9 -10.02 6.60 -3.33
CA PHE A 9 -9.06 7.70 -3.35
C PHE A 9 -7.68 7.15 -2.98
N ILE A 10 -6.75 7.24 -3.93
CA ILE A 10 -5.41 6.68 -3.85
C ILE A 10 -4.44 7.83 -3.58
N PHE A 11 -3.71 7.78 -2.46
CA PHE A 11 -2.71 8.79 -2.10
C PHE A 11 -1.31 8.17 -2.09
N LYS A 12 -0.31 8.95 -2.52
CA LYS A 12 1.10 8.53 -2.56
C LYS A 12 1.64 8.38 -1.14
N ILE A 13 2.19 7.21 -0.84
CA ILE A 13 2.99 7.00 0.37
C ILE A 13 4.44 7.42 0.07
N PRO A 14 5.04 8.33 0.86
CA PRO A 14 6.41 8.77 0.64
C PRO A 14 7.43 7.66 0.91
N ASP A 15 8.52 7.68 0.15
CA ASP A 15 9.58 6.68 0.24
C ASP A 15 10.47 6.96 1.47
N LYS A 16 10.08 6.47 2.65
CA LYS A 16 10.95 6.48 3.84
C LYS A 16 11.88 5.26 3.80
N LYS A 17 13.20 5.49 3.85
CA LYS A 17 14.19 4.42 4.01
C LYS A 17 14.01 3.75 5.37
N ILE A 18 13.81 2.43 5.38
CA ILE A 18 13.90 1.62 6.59
C ILE A 18 15.36 1.72 7.09
N PRO A 19 15.62 2.10 8.36
CA PRO A 19 17.00 2.17 8.86
C PRO A 19 17.59 0.76 8.94
N ASN A 20 18.66 0.52 8.18
CA ASN A 20 19.48 -0.69 8.27
C ASN A 20 20.13 -0.77 9.65
N MET A 21 19.70 -1.73 10.46
CA MET A 21 20.46 -2.18 11.63
C MET A 21 21.34 -3.36 11.22
N CYS A 22 22.57 -3.06 10.79
CA CYS A 22 23.68 -4.01 10.78
C CYS A 22 25.01 -3.27 10.99
N SER A 23 25.86 -3.95 11.73
CA SER A 23 26.99 -3.53 12.56
C SER A 23 28.28 -3.11 11.84
N ASN A 24 29.07 -2.30 12.57
CA ASN A 24 30.42 -1.80 12.29
C ASN A 24 31.48 -2.86 11.94
N GLY A 25 32.49 -2.46 11.14
CA GLY A 25 33.81 -3.10 11.06
C GLY A 25 34.71 -2.56 9.93
N PRO A 26 35.93 -2.02 10.18
CA PRO A 26 36.70 -1.21 9.20
C PRO A 26 37.96 -1.90 8.63
N ASN A 27 38.39 -1.48 7.42
CA ASN A 27 39.77 -1.43 6.87
C ASN A 27 39.72 -1.40 5.32
N SER A 28 40.67 -0.88 4.54
CA SER A 28 41.71 0.16 4.63
C SER A 28 42.37 0.25 3.23
N LEU A 29 42.68 1.48 2.81
CA LEU A 29 43.79 1.93 1.94
C LEU A 29 43.98 1.49 0.45
N ASN A 30 44.29 2.54 -0.35
CA ASN A 30 45.17 2.62 -1.55
C ASN A 30 44.67 2.10 -2.91
N THR A 31 44.97 2.66 -4.09
CA THR A 31 45.59 3.90 -4.61
C THR A 31 45.51 3.87 -6.16
N TYR A 32 45.69 5.04 -6.80
CA TYR A 32 46.21 5.29 -8.17
C TYR A 32 45.28 5.33 -9.41
N THR A 33 45.58 6.35 -10.21
CA THR A 33 44.87 6.99 -11.34
C THR A 33 45.32 6.52 -12.73
N SER A 34 44.43 6.51 -13.73
CA SER A 34 44.65 7.14 -15.06
C SER A 34 43.43 7.06 -16.01
N PRO A 35 43.33 7.93 -17.03
CA PRO A 35 42.08 8.38 -17.61
C PRO A 35 41.64 7.53 -18.79
N VAL A 36 40.34 7.22 -18.89
CA VAL A 36 39.73 6.71 -20.12
C VAL A 36 38.63 7.65 -20.57
N ILE A 37 38.82 8.08 -21.80
CA ILE A 37 38.04 9.02 -22.60
C ILE A 37 36.62 8.50 -22.79
N GLY A 38 35.65 9.37 -22.47
CA GLY A 38 34.35 9.50 -23.12
C GLY A 38 33.50 8.26 -23.38
N ASP A 39 32.57 7.98 -22.48
CA ASP A 39 31.27 7.43 -22.87
C ASP A 39 30.17 8.17 -22.09
N LYS A 40 29.58 9.20 -22.71
CA LYS A 40 28.39 9.90 -22.20
C LYS A 40 27.15 9.04 -22.46
N ARG A 41 27.09 7.84 -21.89
CA ARG A 41 25.83 7.14 -21.70
C ARG A 41 25.35 7.45 -20.29
N ASN A 42 24.54 8.50 -20.22
CA ASN A 42 23.69 8.83 -19.09
C ASN A 42 22.70 7.67 -18.88
N GLN A 43 23.17 6.55 -18.32
CA GLN A 43 22.31 5.52 -17.73
C GLN A 43 21.94 6.00 -16.33
N GLY A 44 21.16 7.09 -16.28
CA GLY A 44 20.39 7.41 -15.09
C GLY A 44 19.39 6.29 -14.92
N GLN A 45 19.52 5.50 -13.86
CA GLN A 45 18.51 4.55 -13.44
C GLN A 45 17.19 5.31 -13.32
N ASN A 46 16.28 5.08 -14.26
CA ASN A 46 15.01 5.80 -14.33
C ASN A 46 14.08 5.22 -13.26
N THR A 47 14.28 5.61 -12.01
CA THR A 47 13.34 5.37 -10.91
C THR A 47 12.01 5.98 -11.33
N MET A 48 11.00 5.17 -11.67
CA MET A 48 9.66 5.71 -11.92
C MET A 48 9.08 6.16 -10.58
N THR A 49 9.20 7.45 -10.32
CA THR A 49 8.58 8.12 -9.19
C THR A 49 7.13 8.46 -9.50
N TYR A 50 6.37 8.88 -8.49
CA TYR A 50 5.03 9.44 -8.68
C TYR A 50 5.01 10.53 -9.76
N ASP A 51 6.02 11.40 -9.80
CA ASP A 51 6.12 12.46 -10.80
C ASP A 51 6.23 11.90 -12.23
N GLY A 52 6.96 10.79 -12.41
CA GLY A 52 7.07 10.11 -13.70
C GLY A 52 5.73 9.53 -14.16
N LEU A 53 4.98 8.89 -13.26
CA LEU A 53 3.62 8.40 -13.56
C LEU A 53 2.68 9.55 -13.86
N LYS A 54 2.73 10.64 -13.09
CA LYS A 54 1.90 11.83 -13.29
C LYS A 54 2.18 12.47 -14.65
N GLN A 55 3.44 12.68 -15.01
CA GLN A 55 3.81 13.24 -16.32
C GLN A 55 3.28 12.38 -17.47
N ARG A 56 3.34 11.05 -17.33
CA ARG A 56 2.81 10.14 -18.34
C ARG A 56 1.29 10.23 -18.46
N LEU A 57 0.56 10.33 -17.34
CA LEU A 57 -0.88 10.56 -17.34
C LEU A 57 -1.25 11.91 -17.95
N ASP A 58 -0.54 12.98 -17.59
CA ASP A 58 -0.74 14.33 -18.14
C ASP A 58 -0.52 14.35 -19.67
N ALA A 59 0.37 13.50 -20.19
CA ALA A 59 0.61 13.31 -21.62
C ALA A 59 -0.40 12.36 -22.31
N GLY A 60 -1.44 11.90 -21.62
CA GLY A 60 -2.46 10.97 -22.15
C GLY A 60 -2.04 9.50 -22.18
N GLY A 61 -0.96 9.13 -21.50
CA GLY A 61 -0.53 7.75 -21.34
C GLY A 61 -1.35 6.96 -20.32
N ILE A 62 -1.06 5.66 -20.22
CA ILE A 62 -1.79 4.72 -19.35
C ILE A 62 -0.91 4.37 -18.14
N VAL A 63 -1.52 4.19 -16.97
CA VAL A 63 -0.88 3.65 -15.76
C VAL A 63 -1.65 2.41 -15.32
N ILE A 64 -0.92 1.32 -15.03
CA ILE A 64 -1.51 0.07 -14.58
C ILE A 64 -1.53 0.03 -13.04
N LEU A 65 -2.73 -0.07 -12.47
CA LEU A 65 -2.94 -0.31 -11.04
C LEU A 65 -3.00 -1.83 -10.77
N ASP A 66 -2.83 -2.19 -9.51
CA ASP A 66 -3.05 -3.56 -9.04
C ASP A 66 -4.53 -3.95 -8.99
N GLY A 67 -4.79 -5.20 -8.60
CA GLY A 67 -6.12 -5.75 -8.44
C GLY A 67 -6.62 -5.75 -7.00
N GLY A 68 -7.69 -6.50 -6.73
CA GLY A 68 -8.31 -6.56 -5.42
C GLY A 68 -7.48 -7.31 -4.37
N MET A 69 -6.87 -6.58 -3.44
CA MET A 69 -6.11 -7.15 -2.32
C MET A 69 -6.95 -8.05 -1.42
N GLY A 70 -8.13 -7.59 -0.97
CA GLY A 70 -8.99 -8.38 -0.07
C GLY A 70 -9.53 -9.65 -0.74
N THR A 71 -9.85 -9.59 -2.05
CA THR A 71 -10.28 -10.77 -2.80
C THR A 71 -9.16 -11.80 -2.96
N GLU A 72 -7.92 -11.37 -3.20
CA GLU A 72 -6.78 -12.28 -3.28
C GLU A 72 -6.41 -12.89 -1.94
N LEU A 73 -6.44 -12.09 -0.85
CA LEU A 73 -6.26 -12.60 0.51
C LEU A 73 -7.28 -13.69 0.82
N GLN A 74 -8.57 -13.43 0.55
CA GLN A 74 -9.63 -14.41 0.76
C GLN A 74 -9.45 -15.65 -0.10
N ARG A 75 -9.11 -15.49 -1.39
CA ARG A 75 -8.87 -16.60 -2.32
C ARG A 75 -7.72 -17.50 -1.86
N ARG A 76 -6.69 -16.92 -1.23
CA ARG A 76 -5.52 -17.64 -0.71
C ARG A 76 -5.69 -18.12 0.75
N GLY A 77 -6.89 -17.99 1.30
CA GLY A 77 -7.25 -18.57 2.61
C GLY A 77 -6.89 -17.70 3.81
N ALA A 78 -6.64 -16.40 3.64
CA ALA A 78 -6.49 -15.50 4.77
C ALA A 78 -7.81 -15.39 5.57
N PRO A 79 -7.74 -15.30 6.91
CA PRO A 79 -8.94 -15.09 7.72
C PRO A 79 -9.52 -13.70 7.43
N MET A 80 -10.81 -13.66 7.13
CA MET A 80 -11.56 -12.41 6.93
C MET A 80 -12.33 -12.09 8.20
N ASP A 81 -12.23 -10.84 8.65
CA ASP A 81 -13.00 -10.35 9.79
C ASP A 81 -14.46 -10.08 9.37
N PRO A 82 -15.47 -10.49 10.16
CA PRO A 82 -16.88 -10.26 9.82
C PRO A 82 -17.29 -8.79 9.74
N ALA A 83 -16.60 -7.90 10.45
CA ALA A 83 -16.87 -6.46 10.49
C ALA A 83 -15.86 -5.68 9.64
N ALA A 84 -14.55 -5.86 9.84
CA ALA A 84 -13.51 -5.11 9.11
C ALA A 84 -12.89 -5.85 7.90
N TRP A 85 -13.48 -6.97 7.48
CA TRP A 85 -13.06 -7.73 6.31
C TRP A 85 -11.55 -8.03 6.30
N CYS A 86 -10.81 -7.60 5.27
CA CYS A 86 -9.38 -7.86 5.14
C CYS A 86 -8.49 -6.90 5.95
N GLY A 87 -9.05 -5.87 6.60
CA GLY A 87 -8.27 -4.88 7.35
C GLY A 87 -7.37 -5.51 8.42
N PRO A 88 -7.92 -6.31 9.35
CA PRO A 88 -7.12 -6.98 10.40
C PRO A 88 -6.20 -8.08 9.87
N ALA A 89 -6.40 -8.57 8.65
CA ALA A 89 -5.62 -9.67 8.09
C ALA A 89 -4.11 -9.36 8.04
N THR A 90 -3.74 -8.08 7.99
CA THR A 90 -2.34 -7.64 8.04
C THR A 90 -1.60 -8.12 9.29
N LEU A 91 -2.27 -8.25 10.44
CA LEU A 91 -1.62 -8.71 11.68
C LEU A 91 -1.24 -10.19 11.66
N HIS A 92 -1.93 -11.00 10.87
CA HIS A 92 -1.84 -12.46 10.93
C HIS A 92 -1.40 -13.10 9.61
N ALA A 93 -1.51 -12.37 8.49
CA ALA A 93 -1.21 -12.84 7.14
C ALA A 93 -0.21 -11.92 6.41
N GLU A 94 0.68 -11.26 7.16
CA GLU A 94 1.65 -10.30 6.62
C GLU A 94 2.51 -10.86 5.48
N LYS A 95 2.97 -12.11 5.61
CA LYS A 95 3.72 -12.81 4.56
C LYS A 95 2.91 -12.95 3.28
N LEU A 96 1.66 -13.40 3.41
CA LEU A 96 0.75 -13.59 2.28
C LEU A 96 0.40 -12.25 1.61
N LEU A 97 0.26 -11.19 2.41
CA LEU A 97 0.02 -9.83 1.93
C LEU A 97 1.20 -9.35 1.05
N THR A 98 2.44 -9.54 1.52
CA THR A 98 3.65 -9.23 0.74
C THR A 98 3.73 -10.06 -0.54
N GLU A 99 3.41 -11.36 -0.50
CA GLU A 99 3.38 -12.23 -1.67
C GLU A 99 2.36 -11.76 -2.73
N ILE A 100 1.16 -11.34 -2.31
CA ILE A 100 0.13 -10.81 -3.22
C ILE A 100 0.62 -9.52 -3.91
N HIS A 101 1.23 -8.60 -3.16
CA HIS A 101 1.81 -7.39 -3.75
C HIS A 101 2.92 -7.72 -4.76
N ALA A 102 3.78 -8.69 -4.43
CA ALA A 102 4.85 -9.13 -5.32
C ALA A 102 4.29 -9.73 -6.62
N ASP A 103 3.20 -10.50 -6.53
CA ASP A 103 2.53 -11.06 -7.71
C ASP A 103 1.95 -9.97 -8.60
N TYR A 104 1.34 -8.92 -8.03
CA TYR A 104 0.85 -7.79 -8.82
C TYR A 104 1.99 -7.02 -9.50
N ILE A 105 3.11 -6.82 -8.80
CA ILE A 105 4.31 -6.20 -9.39
C ILE A 105 4.83 -7.06 -10.55
N ALA A 106 4.91 -8.38 -10.37
CA ALA A 106 5.36 -9.32 -11.40
C ALA A 106 4.41 -9.35 -12.61
N ALA A 107 3.10 -9.17 -12.38
CA ALA A 107 2.09 -9.06 -13.43
C ALA A 107 2.15 -7.71 -14.19
N GLY A 108 2.96 -6.75 -13.72
CA GLY A 108 3.19 -5.47 -14.39
C GLY A 108 2.47 -4.27 -13.78
N ALA A 109 1.92 -4.39 -12.56
CA ALA A 109 1.38 -3.24 -11.85
C ALA A 109 2.48 -2.19 -11.61
N GLU A 110 2.14 -0.93 -11.89
CA GLU A 110 3.01 0.23 -11.69
C GLU A 110 2.63 1.00 -10.43
N VAL A 111 1.41 0.79 -9.95
CA VAL A 111 0.97 1.23 -8.63
C VAL A 111 0.37 0.02 -7.91
N ILE A 112 0.83 -0.22 -6.68
CA ILE A 112 0.21 -1.18 -5.76
C ILE A 112 -0.45 -0.44 -4.60
N THR A 113 -1.59 -0.96 -4.15
CA THR A 113 -2.43 -0.35 -3.13
C THR A 113 -2.27 -1.12 -1.83
N ALA A 114 -1.76 -0.48 -0.78
CA ALA A 114 -1.66 -1.07 0.55
C ALA A 114 -3.04 -1.53 1.05
N ASN A 115 -3.08 -2.57 1.89
CA ASN A 115 -4.31 -3.10 2.47
C ASN A 115 -4.91 -2.16 3.53
N THR A 116 -5.42 -1.02 3.09
CA THR A 116 -5.93 0.07 3.95
C THR A 116 -7.37 0.47 3.63
N TYR A 117 -8.09 -0.34 2.84
CA TYR A 117 -9.47 -0.06 2.44
C TYR A 117 -10.48 -0.23 3.60
N ALA A 118 -10.34 -1.29 4.39
CA ALA A 118 -11.25 -1.62 5.49
C ALA A 118 -10.59 -1.44 6.88
N SER A 119 -9.63 -0.52 6.99
CA SER A 119 -8.77 -0.33 8.16
C SER A 119 -8.92 1.05 8.82
N SER A 120 -9.99 1.78 8.52
CA SER A 120 -10.34 2.99 9.26
C SER A 120 -10.76 2.63 10.69
N ARG A 121 -10.70 3.60 11.60
CA ARG A 121 -11.19 3.43 12.98
C ARG A 121 -12.64 2.96 13.04
N LEU A 122 -13.48 3.39 12.11
CA LEU A 122 -14.89 2.99 12.01
C LEU A 122 -15.04 1.47 11.86
N MET A 123 -14.22 0.87 11.01
CA MET A 123 -14.27 -0.56 10.73
C MET A 123 -13.56 -1.36 11.82
N LEU A 124 -12.34 -0.95 12.18
CA LEU A 124 -11.50 -1.68 13.12
C LEU A 124 -12.06 -1.68 14.55
N SER A 125 -12.73 -0.61 14.99
CA SER A 125 -13.32 -0.56 16.34
C SER A 125 -14.42 -1.60 16.52
N LEU A 126 -15.26 -1.83 15.51
CA LEU A 126 -16.29 -2.87 15.54
C LEU A 126 -15.72 -4.30 15.56
N SER A 127 -14.47 -4.44 15.15
CA SER A 127 -13.74 -5.71 15.11
C SER A 127 -12.85 -5.90 16.34
N GLY A 128 -12.90 -4.98 17.31
CA GLY A 128 -12.05 -5.02 18.51
C GLY A 128 -10.61 -4.54 18.31
N TYR A 129 -10.29 -3.97 17.15
CA TYR A 129 -8.96 -3.49 16.76
C TYR A 129 -8.83 -1.95 16.78
N GLY A 130 -9.74 -1.24 17.45
CA GLY A 130 -9.75 0.23 17.49
C GLY A 130 -8.47 0.85 18.05
N ASP A 131 -7.79 0.17 18.97
CA ASP A 131 -6.52 0.63 19.54
C ASP A 131 -5.30 0.26 18.66
N GLN A 132 -5.51 -0.49 17.59
CA GLN A 132 -4.47 -1.00 16.69
C GLN A 132 -4.57 -0.39 15.28
N VAL A 133 -5.36 0.67 15.09
CA VAL A 133 -5.56 1.34 13.79
C VAL A 133 -4.24 1.76 13.17
N GLU A 134 -3.37 2.43 13.92
CA GLU A 134 -2.06 2.88 13.44
C GLU A 134 -1.16 1.69 13.04
N GLU A 135 -1.09 0.68 13.90
CA GLU A 135 -0.25 -0.50 13.68
C GLU A 135 -0.67 -1.30 12.45
N ILE A 136 -1.98 -1.57 12.31
CA ILE A 136 -2.53 -2.30 11.16
C ILE A 136 -2.20 -1.57 9.86
N ASN A 137 -2.44 -0.26 9.81
CA ASN A 137 -2.19 0.52 8.60
C ASN A 137 -0.70 0.63 8.27
N ARG A 138 0.17 0.84 9.26
CA ARG A 138 1.62 0.88 9.03
C ARG A 138 2.15 -0.44 8.50
N ARG A 139 1.76 -1.57 9.10
CA ARG A 139 2.15 -2.89 8.60
C ARG A 139 1.65 -3.17 7.18
N SER A 140 0.44 -2.70 6.85
CA SER A 140 -0.11 -2.83 5.50
C SER A 140 0.77 -2.10 4.48
N VAL A 141 1.23 -0.90 4.84
CA VAL A 141 2.16 -0.11 4.02
C VAL A 141 3.53 -0.78 3.93
N GLU A 142 4.08 -1.23 5.05
CA GLU A 142 5.37 -1.91 5.09
C GLU A 142 5.39 -3.18 4.25
N ALA A 143 4.31 -3.98 4.27
CA ALA A 143 4.20 -5.19 3.47
C ALA A 143 4.25 -4.88 1.96
N ALA A 144 3.61 -3.80 1.53
CA ALA A 144 3.66 -3.32 0.15
C ALA A 144 5.05 -2.78 -0.23
N LEU A 145 5.67 -1.98 0.66
CA LEU A 145 7.03 -1.48 0.48
C LEU A 145 8.05 -2.63 0.38
N ARG A 146 7.94 -3.64 1.25
CA ARG A 146 8.80 -4.83 1.20
C ARG A 146 8.66 -5.61 -0.11
N ALA A 147 7.43 -5.80 -0.59
CA ALA A 147 7.19 -6.45 -1.87
C ALA A 147 7.81 -5.67 -3.04
N ARG A 148 7.64 -4.34 -3.03
CA ARG A 148 8.28 -3.45 -4.00
C ARG A 148 9.79 -3.56 -3.94
N ASP A 149 10.39 -3.37 -2.76
CA ASP A 149 11.85 -3.29 -2.60
C ASP A 149 12.55 -4.61 -2.95
N ALA A 150 11.86 -5.74 -2.78
CA ALA A 150 12.34 -7.06 -3.19
C ALA A 150 12.19 -7.35 -4.70
N ALA A 151 11.31 -6.63 -5.41
CA ALA A 151 11.07 -6.87 -6.83
C ALA A 151 12.19 -6.30 -7.71
N SER A 152 12.57 -7.02 -8.76
CA SER A 152 13.62 -6.56 -9.71
C SER A 152 13.28 -5.23 -10.41
N ARG A 153 11.99 -4.89 -10.48
CA ARG A 153 11.45 -3.62 -11.00
C ARG A 153 10.98 -2.67 -9.90
N GLY A 154 11.32 -2.95 -8.64
CA GLY A 154 10.80 -2.27 -7.45
C GLY A 154 10.92 -0.76 -7.47
N THR A 155 12.06 -0.24 -7.93
CA THR A 155 12.32 1.20 -8.06
C THR A 155 11.40 1.91 -9.06
N SER A 156 10.60 1.17 -9.83
CA SER A 156 9.64 1.71 -10.79
C SER A 156 8.17 1.58 -10.38
N VAL A 157 7.90 1.06 -9.17
CA VAL A 157 6.52 0.85 -8.68
C VAL A 157 6.21 1.82 -7.54
N VAL A 158 5.05 2.46 -7.63
CA VAL A 158 4.55 3.35 -6.58
C VAL A 158 3.67 2.57 -5.60
N VAL A 159 3.90 2.78 -4.31
CA VAL A 159 2.99 2.29 -3.26
C VAL A 159 2.00 3.40 -2.92
N ALA A 160 0.73 3.06 -2.85
CA ALA A 160 -0.32 3.97 -2.51
C ALA A 160 -1.20 3.48 -1.35
N GLY A 161 -1.67 4.42 -0.55
CA GLY A 161 -2.65 4.17 0.51
C GLY A 161 -4.06 4.38 -0.03
N SER A 162 -4.95 3.43 0.23
CA SER A 162 -6.38 3.59 -0.03
C SER A 162 -7.02 4.37 1.12
N LEU A 163 -7.63 5.51 0.82
CA LEU A 163 -8.55 6.21 1.71
C LEU A 163 -10.00 5.88 1.28
N SER A 164 -10.61 4.97 2.04
CA SER A 164 -11.93 4.42 1.74
C SER A 164 -13.03 5.14 2.52
N HIS A 165 -14.21 5.22 1.90
CA HIS A 165 -15.43 5.68 2.55
C HIS A 165 -16.25 4.54 3.20
N MET A 166 -15.63 3.37 3.39
CA MET A 166 -16.31 2.19 3.89
C MET A 166 -16.87 2.43 5.29
N VAL A 167 -18.14 2.09 5.44
CA VAL A 167 -18.90 2.14 6.69
C VAL A 167 -19.35 0.73 7.09
N PRO A 168 -19.75 0.53 8.36
CA PRO A 168 -20.22 -0.76 8.83
C PRO A 168 -21.36 -1.32 7.98
N MET A 169 -21.28 -2.62 7.68
CA MET A 169 -22.30 -3.34 6.91
C MET A 169 -23.08 -4.28 7.82
N SER A 170 -24.38 -4.46 7.53
CA SER A 170 -25.20 -5.42 8.25
C SER A 170 -24.64 -6.84 8.04
N LYS A 171 -24.55 -7.60 9.13
CA LYS A 171 -23.89 -8.91 9.12
C LYS A 171 -24.46 -9.84 8.05
N GLY A 172 -23.58 -10.36 7.19
CA GLY A 172 -23.94 -11.30 6.13
C GLY A 172 -24.68 -10.68 4.94
N THR A 173 -24.77 -9.35 4.88
CA THR A 173 -25.37 -8.63 3.75
C THR A 173 -24.34 -7.71 3.08
N MET A 174 -24.77 -7.10 1.97
CA MET A 174 -24.04 -6.03 1.30
C MET A 174 -24.74 -4.68 1.50
N THR A 175 -25.44 -4.51 2.64
CA THR A 175 -26.18 -3.30 3.00
C THR A 175 -25.51 -2.61 4.17
N VAL A 176 -25.43 -1.28 4.14
CA VAL A 176 -24.95 -0.49 5.28
C VAL A 176 -25.79 -0.82 6.51
N ASP A 177 -25.14 -0.92 7.67
CA ASP A 177 -25.81 -1.12 8.95
C ASP A 177 -26.40 0.22 9.45
N PRO A 178 -27.73 0.40 9.43
CA PRO A 178 -28.34 1.64 9.88
C PRO A 178 -28.13 1.90 11.38
N GLY A 179 -27.86 0.87 12.19
CA GLY A 179 -27.60 1.01 13.63
C GLY A 179 -26.19 1.47 13.96
N ASN A 180 -25.26 1.40 13.00
CA ASN A 180 -23.85 1.76 13.16
C ASN A 180 -23.40 2.78 12.12
N LEU A 181 -24.33 3.60 11.61
CA LEU A 181 -24.01 4.68 10.69
C LEU A 181 -23.27 5.80 11.43
N PRO A 182 -22.02 6.10 11.04
CA PRO A 182 -21.29 7.21 11.62
C PRO A 182 -21.87 8.55 11.15
N ASN A 183 -21.82 9.55 12.03
CA ASN A 183 -22.12 10.93 11.66
C ASN A 183 -20.94 11.60 10.93
N ASP A 184 -21.17 12.78 10.36
CA ASP A 184 -20.16 13.51 9.58
C ASP A 184 -18.87 13.79 10.36
N VAL A 185 -18.97 14.06 11.66
CA VAL A 185 -17.80 14.32 12.52
C VAL A 185 -16.98 13.05 12.75
N GLU A 186 -17.65 11.92 12.99
CA GLU A 186 -17.00 10.62 13.13
C GLU A 186 -16.30 10.20 11.84
N MET A 187 -16.96 10.40 10.69
CA MET A 187 -16.40 10.15 9.37
C MET A 187 -15.16 11.01 9.10
N ALA A 188 -15.27 12.33 9.29
CA ALA A 188 -14.15 13.25 9.09
C ALA A 188 -12.97 12.90 10.01
N THR A 189 -13.24 12.62 11.28
CA THR A 189 -12.21 12.26 12.27
C THR A 189 -11.47 10.97 11.86
N ALA A 190 -12.21 9.94 11.44
CA ALA A 190 -11.63 8.67 11.02
C ALA A 190 -10.79 8.80 9.74
N TYR A 191 -11.22 9.64 8.79
CA TYR A 191 -10.46 9.88 7.56
C TYR A 191 -9.23 10.74 7.80
N ASP A 192 -9.32 11.77 8.64
CA ASP A 192 -8.18 12.59 9.02
C ASP A 192 -7.13 11.79 9.79
N GLU A 193 -7.55 10.85 10.64
CA GLU A 193 -6.65 9.90 11.28
C GLU A 193 -5.96 9.01 10.25
N LEU A 194 -6.73 8.35 9.37
CA LEU A 194 -6.17 7.44 8.37
C LEU A 194 -5.24 8.18 7.40
N ALA A 195 -5.62 9.39 6.96
CA ALA A 195 -4.79 10.22 6.10
C ALA A 195 -3.45 10.58 6.76
N ARG A 196 -3.46 10.92 8.06
CA ARG A 196 -2.22 11.19 8.82
C ARG A 196 -1.34 9.96 8.99
N ILE A 197 -1.93 8.77 9.13
CA ILE A 197 -1.16 7.51 9.25
C ILE A 197 -0.47 7.17 7.92
N LEU A 198 -1.11 7.47 6.78
CA LEU A 198 -0.62 7.12 5.44
C LEU A 198 0.31 8.17 4.81
N ALA A 199 0.40 9.36 5.38
CA ALA A 199 1.28 10.45 4.95
C ALA A 199 2.73 10.30 5.47
#